data_AF-A0A2A4NKD9-F1
#
_entry.id   AF-A0A2A4NKD9-F1
#
_cell.length_a   1.000
_cell.length_b   1.000
_cell.length_c   1.000
_cell.angle_alpha   90.00
_cell.angle_beta   90.00
_cell.angle_gamma   90.00
#
_symmetry.space_group_name_H-M   'P 1'
#
loop_
_entity.id
_entity.type
_entity.pdbx_description
1 polymer ?
#
loop_
_entity_poly.entity_id
_entity_poly.type
_entity_poly.pdbx_seq_one_letter_code
_entity_poly.pdbx_strand_id
1 'polypeptide(L)'
;MSKLQKIKSLALGGIAMATLSAALIAVPFSSAQASAKCGPRKAIIKVLETVYAEGRFAVGLSASNTQAYEIFVSEKGTWTLMMTNTAGATCIMAAGHNFEKVDEKIRTGQES
;
A
#
# COMPACT_ATOMS: atom_id res chain seq x y z
N MET A 1 15.73 19.43 88.00
CA MET A 1 15.39 20.37 86.91
C MET A 1 15.87 19.72 85.62
N SER A 2 15.13 19.39 84.56
CA SER A 2 13.79 19.75 84.09
C SER A 2 13.27 18.61 83.18
N LYS A 3 12.10 18.07 83.55
CA LYS A 3 11.00 17.53 82.71
C LYS A 3 11.34 16.88 81.36
N LEU A 4 11.21 15.54 81.35
CA LEU A 4 10.70 14.72 80.26
C LEU A 4 9.51 15.43 79.57
N GLN A 5 9.65 15.86 78.32
CA GLN A 5 8.49 16.23 77.53
C GLN A 5 8.78 16.23 76.02
N LYS A 6 7.93 15.48 75.30
CA LYS A 6 7.53 15.64 73.89
C LYS A 6 8.47 15.00 72.86
N ILE A 7 8.32 13.70 72.72
CA ILE A 7 8.38 13.01 71.41
C ILE A 7 7.25 13.64 70.56
N LYS A 8 7.59 14.65 69.76
CA LYS A 8 6.71 15.23 68.73
C LYS A 8 7.23 14.79 67.36
N SER A 9 6.56 13.78 66.87
CA SER A 9 6.08 13.61 65.50
C SER A 9 6.93 14.05 64.31
N LEU A 10 7.28 13.03 63.52
CA LEU A 10 7.18 12.93 62.06
C LEU A 10 7.82 14.02 61.19
N ALA A 11 8.90 13.65 60.52
CA ALA A 11 8.90 13.68 59.06
C ALA A 11 9.64 12.45 58.53
N LEU A 12 8.89 11.61 57.81
CA LEU A 12 9.32 10.37 57.18
C LEU A 12 10.32 10.73 56.07
N GLY A 13 11.60 10.77 56.41
CA GLY A 13 12.69 10.96 55.45
C GLY A 13 12.88 9.69 54.63
N GLY A 14 12.59 9.77 53.33
CA GLY A 14 13.11 8.85 52.33
C GLY A 14 12.18 7.72 51.91
N ILE A 15 11.18 8.03 51.08
CA ILE A 15 10.67 7.06 50.11
C ILE A 15 11.13 7.56 48.75
N ALA A 16 12.24 7.00 48.25
CA ALA A 16 12.69 7.22 46.89
C ALA A 16 11.59 6.74 45.94
N MET A 17 10.84 7.68 45.36
CA MET A 17 9.87 7.40 44.32
C MET A 17 10.66 7.04 43.06
N ALA A 18 10.89 5.75 42.85
CA ALA A 18 11.39 5.23 41.58
C ALA A 18 10.30 5.45 40.52
N THR A 19 10.40 6.54 39.77
CA THR A 19 9.55 6.82 38.62
C THR A 19 9.90 5.83 37.51
N LEU A 20 9.15 4.72 37.45
CA LEU A 20 9.23 3.77 36.35
C LEU A 20 8.69 4.45 35.08
N SER A 21 9.56 5.13 34.36
CA SER A 21 9.24 5.74 33.06
C SER A 21 9.03 4.62 32.05
N ALA A 22 7.76 4.23 31.84
CA ALA A 22 7.38 3.35 30.75
C ALA A 22 7.61 4.10 29.43
N ALA A 23 8.79 3.92 28.83
CA ALA A 23 9.06 4.39 27.49
C ALA A 23 8.18 3.60 26.52
N LEU A 24 7.06 4.20 26.10
CA LEU A 24 6.26 3.71 24.99
C LEU A 24 7.12 3.81 23.72
N ILE A 25 7.72 2.69 23.33
CA ILE A 25 8.40 2.57 22.05
C ILE A 25 7.32 2.60 20.98
N ALA A 26 7.12 3.77 20.36
CA ALA A 26 6.29 3.89 19.17
C ALA A 26 6.95 3.09 18.05
N VAL A 27 6.46 1.87 17.80
CA VAL A 27 6.89 1.07 16.65
C VAL A 27 6.26 1.71 15.41
N PRO A 28 7.04 2.22 14.44
CA PRO A 28 6.48 2.72 13.20
C PRO A 28 5.85 1.53 12.46
N PHE A 29 4.53 1.53 12.34
CA PHE A 29 3.85 0.68 11.36
C PHE A 29 4.16 1.24 9.96
N SER A 30 5.23 0.76 9.34
CA SER A 30 5.41 0.94 7.90
C SER A 30 4.30 0.18 7.19
N SER A 31 3.35 0.90 6.60
CA SER A 31 2.41 0.30 5.67
C SER A 31 3.21 -0.31 4.53
N ALA A 32 3.10 -1.63 4.33
CA ALA A 32 3.66 -2.30 3.17
C ALA A 32 2.88 -1.82 1.94
N GLN A 33 3.26 -0.65 1.41
CA GLN A 33 2.81 -0.21 0.10
C GLN A 33 3.43 -1.19 -0.88
N ALA A 34 2.60 -2.09 -1.45
CA ALA A 34 3.00 -2.96 -2.53
C ALA A 34 3.72 -2.08 -3.56
N SER A 35 5.04 -2.22 -3.66
CA SER A 35 5.85 -1.32 -4.47
C SER A 35 5.45 -1.57 -5.91
N ALA A 36 4.65 -0.66 -6.47
CA ALA A 36 4.25 -0.74 -7.87
C ALA A 36 5.52 -0.90 -8.70
N LYS A 37 5.60 -1.99 -9.47
CA LYS A 37 6.77 -2.28 -10.29
C LYS A 37 6.70 -1.37 -11.51
N CYS A 38 7.39 -0.24 -11.44
CA CYS A 38 7.41 0.78 -12.47
C CYS A 38 8.64 0.67 -13.38
N GLY A 39 8.51 1.11 -14.62
CA GLY A 39 9.60 1.12 -15.60
C GLY A 39 9.17 1.65 -16.97
N PRO A 40 10.08 1.68 -17.96
CA PRO A 40 9.75 2.10 -19.32
C PRO A 40 8.68 1.19 -19.93
N ARG A 41 7.61 1.78 -20.49
CA ARG A 41 6.48 1.04 -21.07
C ARG A 41 6.91 -0.09 -22.02
N LYS A 42 7.83 0.20 -22.95
CA LYS A 42 8.33 -0.78 -23.93
C LYS A 42 9.02 -1.97 -23.28
N ALA A 43 9.74 -1.75 -22.18
CA ALA A 43 10.43 -2.82 -21.48
C ALA A 43 9.44 -3.74 -20.75
N ILE A 44 8.42 -3.15 -20.10
CA ILE A 44 7.34 -3.91 -19.45
C ILE A 44 6.59 -4.74 -20.49
N ILE A 45 6.13 -4.12 -21.58
CA ILE A 45 5.41 -4.83 -22.66
C ILE A 45 6.24 -5.99 -23.21
N LYS A 46 7.55 -5.77 -23.49
CA LYS A 46 8.43 -6.83 -23.97
C LYS A 46 8.46 -8.03 -23.01
N VAL A 47 8.52 -7.79 -21.69
CA VAL A 47 8.49 -8.87 -20.70
C VAL A 47 7.14 -9.59 -20.72
N LEU A 48 6.03 -8.86 -20.73
CA LEU A 48 4.68 -9.44 -20.78
C LEU A 48 4.50 -10.34 -22.02
N GLU A 49 4.91 -9.86 -23.19
CA GLU A 49 4.80 -10.60 -24.44
C GLU A 49 5.74 -11.82 -24.50
N THR A 50 7.00 -11.67 -24.06
CA THR A 50 8.01 -12.73 -24.26
C THR A 50 8.07 -13.75 -23.13
N VAL A 51 7.87 -13.34 -21.88
CA VAL A 51 7.99 -14.22 -20.70
C VAL A 51 6.64 -14.82 -20.34
N TYR A 52 5.58 -14.01 -20.37
CA TYR A 52 4.24 -14.44 -19.95
C TYR A 52 3.32 -14.79 -21.11
N ALA A 53 3.75 -14.56 -22.36
CA ALA A 53 2.91 -14.70 -23.56
C ALA A 53 1.60 -13.91 -23.45
N GLU A 54 1.63 -12.78 -22.73
CA GLU A 54 0.48 -11.90 -22.56
C GLU A 54 0.42 -10.88 -23.70
N GLY A 55 -0.72 -10.87 -24.40
CA GLY A 55 -1.06 -9.85 -25.40
C GLY A 55 -2.00 -8.80 -24.82
N ARG A 56 -1.99 -7.60 -25.39
CA ARG A 56 -2.90 -6.54 -24.97
C ARG A 56 -4.35 -6.93 -25.24
N PHE A 57 -5.17 -6.92 -24.19
CA PHE A 57 -6.57 -7.30 -24.21
C PHE A 57 -7.51 -6.08 -24.20
N ALA A 58 -7.22 -5.07 -23.37
CA ALA A 58 -8.06 -3.87 -23.26
C ALA A 58 -7.23 -2.61 -22.95
N VAL A 59 -7.80 -1.44 -23.29
CA VAL A 59 -7.23 -0.13 -22.99
C VAL A 59 -8.32 0.87 -22.65
N GLY A 60 -8.05 1.80 -21.73
CA GLY A 60 -8.93 2.91 -21.39
C GLY A 60 -8.15 4.09 -20.83
N LEU A 61 -8.78 5.27 -20.84
CA LEU A 61 -8.24 6.48 -20.21
C LEU A 61 -8.98 6.77 -18.91
N SER A 62 -8.29 7.39 -17.96
CA SER A 62 -8.96 7.98 -16.79
C SER A 62 -9.87 9.12 -17.23
N ALA A 63 -10.87 9.48 -16.41
CA ALA A 63 -11.79 10.58 -16.69
C ALA A 63 -11.07 11.93 -16.93
N SER A 64 -9.90 12.13 -16.30
CA SER A 64 -9.09 13.34 -16.48
C SER A 64 -8.15 13.27 -17.69
N ASN A 65 -8.13 12.16 -18.44
CA ASN A 65 -7.22 11.90 -19.56
C ASN A 65 -5.73 12.01 -19.19
N THR A 66 -5.39 11.88 -17.91
CA THR A 66 -3.99 11.97 -17.42
C THR A 66 -3.31 10.61 -17.29
N GLN A 67 -4.07 9.53 -17.38
CA GLN A 67 -3.61 8.16 -17.18
C GLN A 67 -4.27 7.23 -18.19
N ALA A 68 -3.49 6.33 -18.79
CA ALA A 68 -3.95 5.23 -19.60
C ALA A 68 -3.81 3.93 -18.82
N TYR A 69 -4.84 3.09 -18.85
CA TYR A 69 -4.85 1.76 -18.25
C TYR A 69 -4.89 0.72 -19.35
N GLU A 70 -4.08 -0.33 -19.20
CA GLU A 70 -3.93 -1.39 -20.20
C GLU A 70 -3.97 -2.74 -19.48
N ILE A 71 -4.80 -3.65 -19.98
CA ILE A 71 -4.89 -5.03 -19.50
C ILE A 71 -4.25 -5.94 -20.54
N PHE A 72 -3.35 -6.82 -20.10
CA PHE A 72 -2.69 -7.84 -20.91
C PHE A 72 -3.09 -9.23 -20.40
N VAL A 73 -3.27 -10.18 -21.31
CA VAL A 73 -3.79 -11.52 -21.02
C VAL A 73 -3.09 -12.54 -21.91
N SER A 74 -2.76 -13.71 -21.37
CA SER A 74 -2.28 -14.87 -22.14
C SER A 74 -3.39 -15.89 -22.37
N GLU A 75 -3.24 -16.74 -23.38
CA GLU A 75 -4.17 -17.87 -23.61
C GLU A 75 -4.24 -18.84 -22.42
N LYS A 76 -3.19 -18.88 -21.59
CA LYS A 76 -3.13 -19.71 -20.37
C LYS A 76 -3.75 -19.04 -19.15
N GLY A 77 -4.32 -17.84 -19.32
CA GLY A 77 -5.04 -17.12 -18.27
C GLY A 77 -4.17 -16.33 -17.30
N THR A 78 -2.88 -16.10 -17.60
CA THR A 78 -2.12 -15.06 -16.88
C THR A 78 -2.60 -13.68 -17.33
N TRP A 79 -2.51 -12.70 -16.44
CA TRP A 79 -2.89 -11.33 -16.77
C TRP A 79 -2.11 -10.27 -16.00
N THR A 80 -2.02 -9.08 -16.58
CA THR A 80 -1.39 -7.90 -15.98
C THR A 80 -2.20 -6.63 -16.29
N LEU A 81 -2.49 -5.84 -15.26
CA LEU A 81 -3.00 -4.48 -15.37
C LEU A 81 -1.86 -3.48 -15.15
N MET A 82 -1.64 -2.60 -16.12
CA MET A 82 -0.69 -1.50 -15.98
C MET A 82 -1.33 -0.13 -16.20
N MET A 83 -0.76 0.89 -15.56
CA MET A 83 -1.12 2.29 -15.72
C MET A 83 0.07 3.04 -16.31
N THR A 84 -0.17 3.93 -17.26
CA THR A 84 0.82 4.87 -17.80
C THR A 84 0.31 6.29 -17.62
N ASN A 85 1.09 7.16 -16.97
CA ASN A 85 0.73 8.58 -16.83
C ASN A 85 1.33 9.43 -17.98
N THR A 86 0.90 10.69 -18.07
CA THR A 86 1.39 11.64 -19.07
C THR A 86 2.88 11.99 -18.96
N ALA A 87 3.50 11.76 -17.80
CA ALA A 87 4.94 11.87 -17.62
C ALA A 87 5.73 10.67 -18.20
N GLY A 88 5.03 9.67 -18.77
CA GLY A 88 5.63 8.48 -19.37
C GLY A 88 6.02 7.41 -18.37
N ALA A 89 5.66 7.56 -17.09
CA ALA A 89 5.87 6.51 -16.10
C ALA A 89 4.80 5.42 -16.28
N THR A 90 5.24 4.17 -16.44
CA THR A 90 4.37 3.00 -16.51
C THR A 90 4.61 2.12 -15.30
N CYS A 91 3.54 1.70 -14.63
CA CYS A 91 3.60 0.85 -13.45
C CYS A 91 2.63 -0.32 -13.56
N ILE A 92 3.08 -1.50 -13.14
CA ILE A 92 2.19 -2.65 -12.90
C ILE A 92 1.37 -2.36 -11.65
N MET A 93 0.05 -2.36 -11.82
CA MET A 93 -0.93 -2.08 -10.76
C MET A 93 -1.44 -3.39 -10.14
N ALA A 94 -1.62 -4.41 -10.96
CA ALA A 94 -1.99 -5.77 -10.55
C ALA A 94 -1.51 -6.80 -11.58
N ALA A 95 -1.28 -8.03 -11.15
CA ALA A 95 -0.97 -9.15 -12.02
C ALA A 95 -1.42 -10.46 -11.36
N GLY A 96 -1.73 -11.47 -12.15
CA GLY A 96 -2.24 -12.74 -11.62
C GLY A 96 -2.44 -13.83 -12.67
N HIS A 97 -3.21 -14.83 -12.28
CA HIS A 97 -3.58 -16.00 -13.08
C HIS A 97 -5.12 -16.10 -13.14
N ASN A 98 -5.62 -17.13 -13.82
CA ASN A 98 -7.04 -17.46 -13.90
C ASN A 98 -7.90 -16.31 -14.46
N PHE A 99 -7.40 -15.60 -15.49
CA PHE A 99 -8.18 -14.62 -16.21
C PHE A 99 -9.32 -15.30 -16.97
N GLU A 100 -10.54 -14.81 -16.78
CA GLU A 100 -11.73 -15.25 -17.50
C GLU A 100 -12.37 -14.06 -18.21
N LYS A 101 -12.64 -14.23 -19.51
CA LYS A 101 -13.46 -13.27 -20.25
C LYS A 101 -14.92 -13.55 -19.94
N VAL A 102 -15.61 -12.57 -19.37
CA VAL A 102 -17.05 -12.63 -19.15
C VAL A 102 -17.75 -12.07 -20.39
N ASP A 103 -18.60 -12.87 -21.04
CA ASP A 103 -19.37 -12.49 -22.24
C ASP A 103 -20.74 -11.84 -21.89
N GLU A 104 -20.79 -11.10 -20.79
CA GLU A 104 -21.98 -10.34 -20.41
C GLU A 104 -22.14 -9.09 -21.28
N LYS A 105 -23.38 -8.78 -21.69
CA LYS A 105 -23.66 -7.55 -22.44
C LYS A 105 -23.38 -6.33 -21.56
N ILE A 106 -22.48 -5.46 -22.02
CA ILE A 106 -22.24 -4.17 -21.37
C ILE A 106 -23.53 -3.36 -21.39
N ARG A 107 -23.99 -2.96 -20.21
CA ARG A 107 -25.14 -2.08 -20.06
C ARG A 107 -24.78 -0.70 -20.59
N THR A 108 -25.50 -0.23 -21.61
CA THR A 108 -25.45 1.16 -22.04
C THR A 108 -26.31 1.99 -21.09
N GLY A 109 -25.68 2.69 -20.13
CA GLY A 109 -26.29 3.78 -19.38
C GLY A 109 -26.08 5.11 -20.12
N GLN A 110 -27.06 6.02 -20.05
CA GLN A 110 -26.91 7.38 -20.58
C GLN A 110 -25.84 8.12 -19.77
N GLU A 111 -24.75 8.48 -20.42
CA GLU A 111 -23.79 9.45 -19.92
C GLU A 111 -24.52 10.79 -19.80
N SER A 112 -24.72 11.26 -18.56
CA SER A 112 -25.43 12.51 -18.23
C SER A 112 -24.50 13.71 -18.25
#